data_AF-A0A845XC94-F1
#
_entry.id   AF-A0A845XC94-F1
#
_cell.length_a   1.000
_cell.length_b   1.000
_cell.length_c   1.000
_cell.angle_alpha   90.00
_cell.angle_beta   90.00
_cell.angle_gamma   90.00
#
_symmetry.space_group_name_H-M   'P 1'
#
loop_
_entity.id
_entity.type
_entity.pdbx_description
1 polymer ?
#
loop_
_entity_poly.entity_id
_entity_poly.type
_entity_poly.pdbx_seq_one_letter_code
_entity_poly.pdbx_strand_id
1 'polypeptide(L)'
;MPTLRKSLAFAMRIWYQMGITYYVVFDPLQQLSTQLLQAYSLQAGQYQPLTQPQFPSLGLGLTVWDGVFEGKQYDRWLRWCDLAGNLLLTGDEQAEQERQRAEREKERAEVAARRARQAEKRAARLAALLEAQGIEWEEE
;
A
#
# COMPACT_ATOMS: atom_id res chain seq x y z
N MET A 1 -17.26 -38.54 -14.96
CA MET A 1 -17.30 -37.25 -14.24
C MET A 1 -16.98 -37.51 -12.77
N PRO A 2 -15.72 -37.37 -12.31
CA PRO A 2 -15.39 -37.56 -10.89
C PRO A 2 -15.94 -36.37 -10.09
N THR A 3 -16.62 -36.67 -8.99
CA THR A 3 -17.31 -35.69 -8.14
C THR A 3 -16.31 -34.80 -7.40
N LEU A 4 -16.59 -33.48 -7.36
CA LEU A 4 -15.78 -32.41 -6.74
C LEU A 4 -15.28 -32.72 -5.31
N ARG A 5 -15.96 -33.59 -4.56
CA ARG A 5 -15.54 -33.99 -3.20
C ARG A 5 -14.21 -34.75 -3.16
N LYS A 6 -13.79 -35.42 -4.25
CA LYS A 6 -12.52 -36.16 -4.29
C LYS A 6 -11.29 -35.26 -4.54
N SER A 7 -11.47 -34.06 -5.11
CA SER A 7 -10.33 -33.19 -5.44
C SER A 7 -9.82 -32.40 -4.24
N LEU A 8 -10.72 -31.89 -3.38
CA LEU A 8 -10.34 -31.06 -2.24
C LEU A 8 -9.59 -31.86 -1.16
N ALA A 9 -10.07 -33.07 -0.84
CA ALA A 9 -9.43 -33.94 0.15
C ALA A 9 -8.02 -34.39 -0.28
N PHE A 10 -7.80 -34.58 -1.59
CA PHE A 10 -6.50 -34.92 -2.14
C PHE A 10 -5.53 -33.72 -2.10
N ALA A 11 -6.02 -32.52 -2.46
CA ALA A 11 -5.23 -31.29 -2.37
C ALA A 11 -4.83 -30.97 -0.91
N MET A 12 -5.77 -31.10 0.04
CA MET A 12 -5.50 -30.92 1.47
C MET A 12 -4.41 -31.87 1.99
N ARG A 13 -4.35 -33.11 1.48
CA ARG A 13 -3.31 -34.08 1.84
C ARG A 13 -1.93 -33.69 1.32
N ILE A 14 -1.85 -33.08 0.13
CA ILE A 14 -0.59 -32.55 -0.43
C ILE A 14 -0.13 -31.31 0.36
N TRP A 15 -1.04 -30.39 0.68
CA TRP A 15 -0.72 -29.19 1.46
C TRP A 15 -0.22 -29.51 2.87
N TYR A 16 -0.79 -30.54 3.50
CA TYR A 16 -0.34 -31.05 4.78
C TYR A 16 1.12 -31.54 4.73
N GLN A 17 1.49 -32.30 3.69
CA GLN A 17 2.87 -32.78 3.51
C GLN A 17 3.87 -31.65 3.23
N MET A 18 3.41 -30.53 2.67
CA MET A 18 4.21 -29.34 2.42
C MET A 18 4.31 -28.39 3.63
N GLY A 19 3.60 -28.68 4.73
CA GLY A 19 3.62 -27.85 5.94
C GLY A 19 2.99 -26.47 5.77
N ILE A 20 2.00 -26.33 4.87
CA ILE A 20 1.34 -25.04 4.62
C ILE A 20 0.58 -24.58 5.88
N THR A 21 1.14 -23.57 6.56
CA THR A 21 0.64 -23.08 7.85
C THR A 21 -0.75 -22.48 7.76
N TYR A 22 -1.07 -21.79 6.67
CA TYR A 22 -2.35 -21.11 6.48
C TYR A 22 -3.00 -21.48 5.15
N TYR A 23 -4.30 -21.72 5.19
CA TYR A 23 -5.11 -22.00 4.02
C TYR A 23 -6.33 -21.08 4.00
N VAL A 24 -6.66 -20.54 2.83
CA VAL A 24 -7.73 -19.54 2.67
C VAL A 24 -8.63 -19.94 1.50
N VAL A 25 -9.93 -19.84 1.71
CA VAL A 25 -10.97 -20.01 0.69
C VAL A 25 -11.66 -18.68 0.50
N PHE A 26 -11.64 -18.17 -0.73
CA PHE A 26 -12.38 -16.99 -1.15
C PHE A 26 -13.42 -17.40 -2.19
N ASP A 27 -14.68 -17.18 -1.85
CA ASP A 27 -15.83 -17.58 -2.65
C ASP A 27 -16.74 -16.38 -2.92
N PRO A 28 -16.33 -15.48 -3.84
CA PRO A 28 -17.06 -14.23 -4.10
C PRO A 28 -18.48 -14.47 -4.63
N LEU A 29 -18.71 -15.63 -5.27
CA LEU A 29 -20.00 -16.05 -5.83
C LEU A 29 -20.82 -16.93 -4.87
N GLN A 30 -20.28 -17.27 -3.70
CA GLN A 30 -20.92 -18.11 -2.67
C GLN A 30 -21.42 -19.46 -3.20
N GLN A 31 -20.67 -20.08 -4.11
CA GLN A 31 -21.04 -21.37 -4.72
C GLN A 31 -20.62 -22.58 -3.86
N LEU A 32 -19.61 -22.39 -3.00
CA LEU A 32 -19.02 -23.41 -2.13
C LEU A 32 -19.49 -23.24 -0.69
N SER A 33 -19.69 -22.00 -0.22
CA SER A 33 -20.06 -21.69 1.16
C SER A 33 -20.86 -20.37 1.26
N THR A 34 -21.55 -20.18 2.39
CA THR A 34 -22.24 -18.91 2.71
C THR A 34 -21.29 -17.81 3.20
N GLN A 35 -20.06 -18.15 3.57
CA GLN A 35 -19.01 -17.21 3.96
C GLN A 35 -18.15 -16.85 2.76
N LEU A 36 -17.94 -15.54 2.54
CA LEU A 36 -17.12 -15.02 1.44
C LEU A 36 -15.65 -15.38 1.57
N LEU A 37 -15.14 -15.34 2.80
CA LEU A 37 -13.75 -15.56 3.11
C LEU A 37 -13.66 -16.45 4.34
N GLN A 38 -12.95 -17.57 4.19
CA GLN A 38 -12.69 -18.52 5.26
C GLN A 38 -11.18 -18.74 5.34
N ALA A 39 -10.61 -18.62 6.53
CA ALA A 39 -9.19 -18.86 6.75
C ALA A 39 -9.01 -19.99 7.77
N TYR A 40 -7.95 -20.77 7.60
CA TYR A 40 -7.64 -21.91 8.43
C TYR A 40 -6.14 -21.90 8.73
N SER A 41 -5.76 -22.42 9.89
CA SER A 41 -4.37 -22.63 10.27
C SER A 41 -4.10 -24.08 10.63
N LEU A 42 -2.91 -24.58 10.29
CA LEU A 42 -2.46 -25.91 10.66
C LEU A 42 -1.99 -25.92 12.12
N GLN A 43 -2.77 -26.53 13.01
CA GLN A 43 -2.47 -26.66 14.43
C GLN A 43 -2.54 -28.13 14.85
N ALA A 44 -1.48 -28.63 15.50
CA ALA A 44 -1.38 -30.03 15.93
C ALA A 44 -1.72 -31.04 14.80
N GLY A 45 -1.34 -30.71 13.57
CA GLY A 45 -1.56 -31.56 12.39
C GLY A 45 -2.98 -31.51 11.80
N GLN A 46 -3.83 -30.58 12.22
CA GLN A 46 -5.17 -30.40 11.65
C GLN A 46 -5.43 -28.93 11.30
N TYR A 47 -6.19 -28.69 10.22
CA TYR A 47 -6.62 -27.33 9.87
C TYR A 47 -7.79 -26.91 10.75
N GLN A 48 -7.58 -25.87 11.56
CA GLN A 48 -8.61 -25.25 12.38
C GLN A 48 -9.04 -23.91 11.78
N PRO A 49 -10.35 -23.59 11.77
CA PRO A 49 -10.84 -22.32 11.27
C PRO A 49 -10.33 -21.16 12.13
N LEU A 50 -9.97 -20.07 11.48
CA LEU A 50 -9.60 -18.81 12.12
C LEU A 50 -10.83 -17.91 12.21
N THR A 51 -10.99 -17.23 13.35
CA THR A 51 -12.04 -16.22 13.54
C THR A 51 -11.88 -15.03 12.60
N GLN A 52 -10.63 -14.67 12.30
CA GLN A 52 -10.29 -13.63 11.35
C GLN A 52 -9.19 -14.14 10.42
N PRO A 53 -9.15 -13.70 9.15
CA PRO A 53 -8.10 -14.02 8.19
C PRO A 53 -6.77 -13.30 8.50
N GLN A 54 -6.30 -13.42 9.73
CA GLN A 54 -5.03 -12.89 10.20
C GLN A 54 -3.98 -14.00 10.27
N PHE A 55 -2.76 -13.69 9.90
CA PHE A 55 -1.62 -14.61 9.80
C PHE A 55 -0.46 -14.06 10.64
N PRO A 56 -0.51 -14.19 11.98
CA PRO A 56 0.47 -13.57 12.88
C PRO A 56 1.92 -13.92 12.57
N SER A 57 2.21 -15.16 12.12
CA SER A 57 3.59 -15.55 11.78
C SER A 57 4.13 -14.85 10.54
N LEU A 58 3.27 -14.24 9.72
CA LEU A 58 3.63 -13.45 8.55
C LEU A 58 3.57 -11.94 8.83
N GLY A 59 2.97 -11.52 9.95
CA GLY A 59 2.68 -10.10 10.19
C GLY A 59 1.61 -9.53 9.24
N LEU A 60 0.79 -10.39 8.65
CA LEU A 60 -0.16 -10.04 7.58
C LEU A 60 -1.57 -10.51 7.89
N GLY A 61 -2.55 -9.94 7.21
CA GLY A 61 -3.92 -10.42 7.11
C GLY A 61 -4.45 -10.28 5.69
N LEU A 62 -5.63 -10.83 5.45
CA LEU A 62 -6.41 -10.63 4.23
C LEU A 62 -7.73 -9.94 4.56
N THR A 63 -8.18 -9.05 3.69
CA THR A 63 -9.50 -8.45 3.77
C THR A 63 -10.19 -8.49 2.42
N VAL A 64 -11.53 -8.53 2.46
CA VAL A 64 -12.33 -8.27 1.26
C VAL A 64 -12.35 -6.76 1.03
N TRP A 65 -12.17 -6.35 -0.22
CA TRP A 65 -12.11 -4.96 -0.62
C TRP A 65 -12.88 -4.76 -1.93
N ASP A 66 -13.62 -3.66 -2.02
CA ASP A 66 -14.44 -3.33 -3.19
C ASP A 66 -13.76 -2.21 -3.97
N GLY A 67 -13.50 -2.41 -5.25
CA GLY A 67 -12.92 -1.41 -6.12
C GLY A 67 -12.21 -1.95 -7.36
N VAL A 68 -11.39 -1.11 -8.00
CA VAL A 68 -10.67 -1.46 -9.22
C VAL A 68 -9.28 -1.97 -8.87
N PHE A 69 -8.95 -3.16 -9.37
CA PHE A 69 -7.62 -3.75 -9.24
C PHE A 69 -7.14 -4.21 -10.62
N GLU A 70 -5.93 -3.81 -11.02
CA GLU A 70 -5.34 -4.08 -12.34
C GLU A 70 -6.29 -3.77 -13.52
N GLY A 71 -7.00 -2.63 -13.45
CA GLY A 71 -7.93 -2.20 -14.49
C GLY A 71 -9.20 -3.04 -14.63
N LYS A 72 -9.43 -3.99 -13.71
CA LYS A 72 -10.64 -4.79 -13.68
C LYS A 72 -11.52 -4.36 -12.51
N GLN A 73 -12.77 -4.07 -12.82
CA GLN A 73 -13.79 -3.76 -11.83
C GLN A 73 -14.50 -5.05 -11.45
N TYR A 74 -14.35 -5.47 -10.20
CA TYR A 74 -15.15 -6.53 -9.61
C TYR A 74 -15.75 -5.99 -8.32
N ASP A 75 -16.91 -6.52 -7.96
CA ASP A 75 -17.60 -6.10 -6.75
C ASP A 75 -16.84 -6.49 -5.49
N ARG A 76 -15.97 -7.52 -5.52
CA ARG A 76 -15.25 -8.03 -4.34
C ARG A 76 -13.88 -8.61 -4.72
N TRP A 77 -12.81 -8.03 -4.18
CA TRP A 77 -11.43 -8.50 -4.29
C TRP A 77 -10.86 -8.92 -2.93
N LEU A 78 -9.78 -9.69 -2.95
CA LEU A 78 -8.93 -9.87 -1.79
C LEU A 78 -7.76 -8.88 -1.82
N ARG A 79 -7.47 -8.29 -0.66
CA ARG A 79 -6.27 -7.50 -0.44
C ARG A 79 -5.52 -7.91 0.82
N TRP A 80 -4.21 -7.76 0.75
CA TRP A 80 -3.35 -7.87 1.91
C TRP A 80 -3.49 -6.64 2.81
N CYS A 81 -3.53 -6.88 4.11
CA CYS A 81 -3.46 -5.86 5.13
C CYS A 81 -2.40 -6.22 6.18
N ASP A 82 -1.95 -5.24 6.95
CA ASP A 82 -1.16 -5.49 8.15
C ASP A 82 -2.04 -6.07 9.28
N LEU A 83 -1.43 -6.42 10.41
CA LEU A 83 -2.17 -6.95 11.58
C LEU A 83 -3.12 -5.93 12.22
N ALA A 84 -2.97 -4.64 11.93
CA ALA A 84 -3.89 -3.59 12.36
C ALA A 84 -5.07 -3.40 11.38
N GLY A 85 -5.07 -4.10 10.25
CA GLY A 85 -6.10 -4.02 9.21
C GLY A 85 -5.85 -2.91 8.18
N ASN A 86 -4.69 -2.26 8.19
CA ASN A 86 -4.35 -1.26 7.18
C ASN A 86 -4.02 -1.96 5.86
N LEU A 87 -4.64 -1.51 4.77
CA LEU A 87 -4.37 -2.04 3.44
C LEU A 87 -2.92 -1.80 3.03
N LEU A 88 -2.27 -2.86 2.56
CA LEU A 88 -0.97 -2.74 1.91
C LEU A 88 -1.19 -2.17 0.50
N LEU A 89 -0.38 -1.15 0.18
CA LEU A 89 -0.40 -0.55 -1.15
C LEU A 89 0.11 -1.54 -2.18
N THR A 90 -0.47 -1.50 -3.37
CA THR A 90 0.08 -2.19 -4.53
C THR A 90 1.32 -1.46 -5.03
N GLY A 91 2.13 -2.11 -5.87
CA GLY A 91 3.28 -1.46 -6.50
C GLY A 91 2.88 -0.19 -7.26
N ASP A 92 1.75 -0.24 -7.97
CA ASP A 92 1.21 0.92 -8.71
C ASP A 92 0.77 2.05 -7.78
N GLU A 93 0.09 1.73 -6.67
CA GLU A 93 -0.34 2.72 -5.68
C GLU A 93 0.85 3.37 -4.99
N GLN A 94 1.87 2.58 -4.65
CA GLN A 94 3.10 3.09 -4.07
C GLN A 94 3.85 4.01 -5.05
N ALA A 95 3.99 3.58 -6.31
CA ALA A 95 4.63 4.38 -7.36
C ALA A 95 3.91 5.71 -7.59
N GLU A 96 2.57 5.70 -7.60
CA GLU A 96 1.78 6.93 -7.73
C GLU A 96 1.95 7.84 -6.51
N GLN A 97 1.97 7.28 -5.29
CA GLN A 97 2.22 8.05 -4.08
C GLN A 97 3.61 8.71 -4.11
N GLU A 98 4.64 7.98 -4.52
CA GLU A 98 6.00 8.49 -4.67
C GLU A 98 6.10 9.57 -5.74
N ARG A 99 5.44 9.38 -6.88
CA ARG A 99 5.35 10.38 -7.96
C ARG A 99 4.74 11.68 -7.46
N GLN A 100 3.61 11.62 -6.76
CA GLN A 100 2.97 12.80 -6.19
C GLN A 100 3.82 13.48 -5.11
N ARG A 101 4.61 12.72 -4.34
CA ARG A 101 5.56 13.29 -3.38
C ARG A 101 6.67 14.06 -4.10
N ALA A 102 7.27 13.46 -5.12
CA ALA A 102 8.31 14.09 -5.94
C ALA A 102 7.80 15.35 -6.64
N GLU A 103 6.58 15.33 -7.16
CA GLU A 103 5.96 16.49 -7.82
C GLU A 103 5.74 17.65 -6.83
N ARG A 104 5.18 17.36 -5.64
CA ARG A 104 5.01 18.37 -4.58
C ARG A 104 6.33 18.95 -4.10
N GLU A 105 7.37 18.14 -4.01
CA GLU A 105 8.70 18.62 -3.61
C GLU A 105 9.31 19.52 -4.68
N LYS A 106 9.17 19.15 -5.96
CA LYS A 106 9.61 19.96 -7.09
C LYS A 106 8.93 21.33 -7.09
N GLU A 107 7.61 21.38 -6.91
CA GLU A 107 6.86 22.62 -6.82
C GLU A 107 7.36 23.52 -5.68
N ARG A 108 7.63 22.93 -4.50
CA ARG A 108 8.18 23.68 -3.36
C ARG A 108 9.56 24.24 -3.66
N ALA A 109 10.43 23.45 -4.29
CA ALA A 109 11.76 23.88 -4.68
C ALA A 109 11.72 25.03 -5.71
N GLU A 110 10.83 24.96 -6.69
CA GLU A 110 10.64 26.01 -7.69
C GLU A 110 10.14 27.32 -7.06
N VAL A 111 9.18 27.23 -6.13
CA VAL A 111 8.69 28.40 -5.39
C VAL A 111 9.79 29.01 -4.52
N ALA A 112 10.57 28.19 -3.82
CA ALA A 112 11.69 28.65 -3.01
C ALA A 112 12.76 29.34 -3.88
N ALA A 113 13.14 28.74 -5.01
CA ALA A 113 14.10 29.32 -5.95
C ALA A 113 13.61 30.64 -6.53
N ARG A 114 12.32 30.75 -6.87
CA ARG A 114 11.73 32.01 -7.35
C ARG A 114 11.79 33.11 -6.29
N ARG A 115 11.50 32.77 -5.03
CA ARG A 115 11.58 33.72 -3.91
C ARG A 115 13.02 34.16 -3.65
N ALA A 116 13.98 33.25 -3.66
CA ALA A 116 15.40 33.57 -3.50
C ALA A 116 15.88 34.53 -4.59
N ARG A 117 15.61 34.23 -5.87
CA ARG A 117 15.95 35.12 -6.99
C ARG A 117 15.30 36.49 -6.88
N GLN A 118 14.07 36.57 -6.36
CA GLN A 118 13.41 37.86 -6.14
C GLN A 118 14.05 38.65 -4.99
N ALA A 119 14.45 37.97 -3.91
CA ALA A 119 15.16 38.58 -2.79
C ALA A 119 16.53 39.12 -3.23
N GLU A 120 17.31 38.32 -3.96
CA GLU A 120 18.61 38.73 -4.53
C GLU A 120 18.46 39.96 -5.43
N LYS A 121 17.49 39.96 -6.35
CA LYS A 121 17.22 41.12 -7.21
C LYS A 121 16.83 42.37 -6.43
N ARG A 122 16.11 42.23 -5.32
CA ARG A 122 15.74 43.35 -4.45
C ARG A 122 16.94 43.86 -3.65
N ALA A 123 17.75 42.96 -3.10
CA ALA A 123 18.96 43.29 -2.37
C ALA A 123 19.97 44.02 -3.28
N ALA A 124 20.20 43.50 -4.49
CA ALA A 124 21.08 44.14 -5.47
C ALA A 124 20.60 45.55 -5.87
N ARG A 125 19.29 45.74 -6.06
CA ARG A 125 18.72 47.06 -6.35
C ARG A 125 18.88 48.03 -5.18
N LEU A 126 18.69 47.54 -3.95
CA LEU A 126 18.85 48.35 -2.75
C LEU A 126 20.32 48.79 -2.59
N ALA A 127 21.26 47.85 -2.73
CA ALA A 127 22.69 48.14 -2.70
C ALA A 127 23.09 49.21 -3.72
N ALA A 128 22.65 49.07 -4.98
CA ALA A 128 22.93 50.06 -6.02
C ALA A 128 22.35 51.46 -5.72
N LEU A 129 21.17 51.54 -5.07
CA LEU A 129 20.59 52.83 -4.65
C LEU A 129 21.40 53.48 -3.52
N LEU A 130 21.91 52.68 -2.59
CA LEU A 130 22.71 53.15 -1.45
C LEU A 130 24.08 53.65 -1.90
N GLU A 131 24.74 52.92 -2.82
CA GLU A 131 25.98 53.37 -3.46
C GLU A 131 25.78 54.70 -4.19
N ALA A 132 24.67 54.85 -4.94
CA ALA A 132 24.34 56.10 -5.63
C ALA A 132 24.09 57.29 -4.67
N GLN A 133 23.73 57.02 -3.41
CA GLN A 133 23.58 58.03 -2.37
C GLN A 133 24.84 58.23 -1.51
N GLY A 134 25.92 57.50 -1.77
CA GLY A 134 27.19 57.63 -1.05
C GLY A 134 27.15 57.14 0.39
N ILE A 135 26.26 56.19 0.71
CA ILE A 135 26.12 55.61 2.06
C ILE A 135 26.91 54.29 2.08
N GLU A 136 28.09 54.28 2.70
CA GLU A 136 28.84 53.05 2.98
C GLU A 136 28.17 52.27 4.12
N TRP A 137 27.96 50.96 3.90
CA TRP A 137 27.56 50.04 4.96
C TRP A 137 28.83 49.46 5.58
N GLU A 138 28.98 49.67 6.88
CA GLU A 138 29.99 48.96 7.67
C GLU A 138 29.35 47.63 8.10
N GLU A 139 29.80 46.51 7.52
CA GLU A 139 29.45 45.18 8.01
C GLU A 139 30.29 44.90 9.27
N GLU A 140 29.64 44.85 10.45
CA GLU A 140 30.20 44.27 11.70
C GLU A 140 30.14 42.74 11.71
#